data_AF-A0A3S4U0R0-F1
#
_entry.id   AF-A0A3S4U0R0-F1
#
_cell.length_a   1.000
_cell.length_b   1.000
_cell.length_c   1.000
_cell.angle_alpha   90.00
_cell.angle_beta   90.00
_cell.angle_gamma   90.00
#
_symmetry.space_group_name_H-M   'P 1'
#
loop_
_entity.id
_entity.type
_entity.pdbx_description
1 polymer ?
#
loop_
_entity_poly.entity_id
_entity_poly.type
_entity_poly.pdbx_seq_one_letter_code
_entity_poly.pdbx_strand_id
1 'polypeptide(L)'
;MNFVRPSRRALLGAGGLVLLAGCAVESRPGPSSPAAVSPTDATTGNPFDVLYDPGFRLSPLSADPINTIARPERSTGLSDALIDPTYGTRLYRATAVTEGEGGRMRHEYSRRQAFNADASRYLAQDGKGFWHLYDATTFGYLRKLPDLVGDCEPLWHPGEPSRLYFTERNGGMVWCLLDVEAGTKEQAFDFAGQTPWPGATSFWTKGEGTLSSDGKVLGLMATSYDAAAQRNTCHGLLALDLENKTVIGTLDASAFPVPGAFPDHVSTAPSGTYVVPSWLAGEGGTVAYSTNFTQSRQLLDGSEHSDLALGPDRRDLLVVADYGKGQIASIDVATGERNDLHTLYPIDGEAYAVHISGQAFGAPGWAVISTYGDSAGHNSQTPAPTIRAEYRKVWLLELTPGGRALNVAHIRADWDHVDGDTYFLEPQASASRDLSRIIFATNFGGGEINSYVIGLPSVFA
;
A
#
# COMPACT_ATOMS: atom_id res chain seq x y z
N MET A 1 11.82 19.66 -0.42
CA MET A 1 11.66 20.11 -1.82
C MET A 1 10.42 20.98 -1.93
N ASN A 2 10.43 21.95 -2.85
CA ASN A 2 9.65 23.19 -2.80
C ASN A 2 8.12 23.02 -2.82
N PHE A 3 7.45 23.62 -1.84
CA PHE A 3 6.01 23.83 -1.79
C PHE A 3 5.56 24.88 -2.82
N VAL A 4 4.65 24.51 -3.73
CA VAL A 4 3.98 25.45 -4.63
C VAL A 4 2.50 25.55 -4.28
N ARG A 5 2.09 26.77 -3.90
CA ARG A 5 0.72 27.21 -3.58
C ARG A 5 -0.19 27.21 -4.82
N PRO A 6 -1.51 27.17 -4.60
CA PRO A 6 -2.36 28.18 -5.25
C PRO A 6 -3.33 28.91 -4.31
N SER A 7 -3.80 30.03 -4.82
CA SER A 7 -4.41 31.19 -4.18
C SER A 7 -5.92 31.07 -3.93
N ARG A 8 -6.38 31.80 -2.91
CA ARG A 8 -7.79 32.04 -2.58
C ARG A 8 -8.46 32.99 -3.58
N ARG A 9 -9.69 32.71 -3.98
CA ARG A 9 -10.78 33.70 -4.09
C ARG A 9 -12.14 33.04 -3.83
N ALA A 10 -12.85 33.60 -2.87
CA ALA A 10 -14.24 33.32 -2.53
C ALA A 10 -15.19 34.16 -3.41
N LEU A 11 -16.42 33.69 -3.63
CA LEU A 11 -17.62 34.50 -3.40
C LEU A 11 -18.88 33.63 -3.28
N LEU A 12 -19.78 34.06 -2.40
CA LEU A 12 -21.05 33.48 -1.98
C LEU A 12 -22.14 33.47 -3.07
N GLY A 13 -23.10 32.57 -2.91
CA GLY A 13 -24.45 32.69 -3.46
C GLY A 13 -25.43 31.80 -2.68
N ALA A 14 -26.39 32.43 -1.99
CA ALA A 14 -27.37 31.83 -1.09
C ALA A 14 -28.69 31.45 -1.78
N GLY A 15 -29.46 30.57 -1.13
CA GLY A 15 -30.88 30.28 -1.40
C GLY A 15 -31.12 28.77 -1.49
N GLY A 16 -32.13 28.14 -0.88
CA GLY A 16 -33.24 28.59 -0.07
C GLY A 16 -33.98 27.34 0.43
N LEU A 17 -34.65 27.52 1.56
CA LEU A 17 -35.41 26.57 2.38
C LEU A 17 -36.54 25.84 1.62
N VAL A 18 -36.78 24.54 1.88
CA VAL A 18 -38.14 23.96 2.05
C VAL A 18 -38.08 22.78 3.03
N LEU A 19 -38.76 22.93 4.17
CA LEU A 19 -39.15 21.85 5.09
C LEU A 19 -40.36 21.09 4.52
N LEU A 20 -40.39 19.78 4.70
CA LEU A 20 -41.64 19.01 4.75
C LEU A 20 -41.57 18.03 5.92
N ALA A 21 -42.45 18.27 6.89
CA ALA A 21 -42.70 17.42 8.05
C ALA A 21 -43.60 16.24 7.64
N GLY A 22 -43.27 15.06 8.18
CA GLY A 22 -44.14 13.88 8.17
C GLY A 22 -44.02 13.17 9.52
N CYS A 23 -45.14 13.07 10.24
CA CYS A 23 -45.23 12.48 11.56
C CYS A 23 -45.52 10.97 11.52
N ALA A 24 -45.14 10.32 12.63
CA ALA A 24 -45.61 9.04 13.19
C ALA A 24 -45.01 7.77 12.55
N VAL A 25 -44.61 6.73 13.28
CA VAL A 25 -45.16 6.12 14.50
C VAL A 25 -44.04 5.45 15.32
N GLU A 26 -44.06 5.59 16.65
CA GLU A 26 -43.24 4.81 17.59
C GLU A 26 -43.61 3.32 17.56
N SER A 27 -42.61 2.45 17.41
CA SER A 27 -42.72 1.02 17.75
C SER A 27 -41.57 0.62 18.66
N ARG A 28 -41.91 -0.01 19.79
CA ARG A 28 -40.98 -0.49 20.82
C ARG A 28 -40.16 -1.68 20.31
N PRO A 29 -38.87 -1.81 20.65
CA PRO A 29 -38.08 -2.99 20.29
C PRO A 29 -38.41 -4.16 21.22
N GLY A 30 -38.82 -5.29 20.65
CA GLY A 30 -38.76 -6.61 21.30
C GLY A 30 -37.35 -7.19 21.18
N PRO A 31 -36.95 -8.15 22.03
CA PRO A 31 -35.59 -8.67 22.05
C PRO A 31 -35.33 -9.50 20.79
N SER A 32 -34.48 -8.99 19.90
CA SER A 32 -34.02 -9.72 18.72
C SER A 32 -33.00 -10.78 19.15
N SER A 33 -33.36 -12.05 18.95
CA SER A 33 -32.42 -13.17 18.92
C SER A 33 -31.26 -12.91 17.95
N PRO A 34 -30.06 -13.46 18.20
CA PRO A 34 -28.89 -13.22 17.36
C PRO A 34 -29.19 -13.63 15.91
N ALA A 35 -29.07 -12.66 15.00
CA ALA A 35 -29.18 -12.90 13.58
C ALA A 35 -28.10 -13.91 13.16
N ALA A 36 -28.55 -14.98 12.49
CA ALA A 36 -27.68 -15.96 11.88
C ALA A 36 -26.78 -15.29 10.85
N VAL A 37 -25.48 -15.46 11.03
CA VAL A 37 -24.47 -15.17 10.01
C VAL A 37 -24.83 -16.00 8.78
N SER A 38 -25.18 -15.34 7.68
CA SER A 38 -25.32 -16.02 6.39
C SER A 38 -23.90 -16.32 5.87
N PRO A 39 -23.64 -17.54 5.39
CA PRO A 39 -22.32 -17.93 4.91
C PRO A 39 -22.06 -17.30 3.53
N THR A 40 -20.94 -16.58 3.43
CA THR A 40 -19.98 -16.60 2.31
C THR A 40 -20.43 -17.29 1.02
N ASP A 41 -20.75 -16.50 -0.01
CA ASP A 41 -20.43 -16.83 -1.40
C ASP A 41 -19.09 -16.18 -1.76
N ALA A 42 -18.02 -16.72 -1.16
CA ALA A 42 -16.67 -16.57 -1.64
C ALA A 42 -16.22 -17.97 -2.09
N THR A 43 -16.25 -18.24 -3.40
CA THR A 43 -15.41 -19.22 -4.11
C THR A 43 -15.78 -19.27 -5.60
N THR A 44 -15.54 -18.18 -6.32
CA THR A 44 -14.91 -18.36 -7.64
C THR A 44 -13.43 -18.47 -7.35
N GLY A 45 -12.83 -19.64 -7.58
CA GLY A 45 -11.38 -19.85 -7.38
C GLY A 45 -10.53 -18.86 -8.17
N ASN A 46 -9.22 -18.84 -7.92
CA ASN A 46 -8.30 -17.95 -8.62
C ASN A 46 -8.50 -18.07 -10.15
N PRO A 47 -8.93 -17.01 -10.85
CA PRO A 47 -9.29 -17.10 -12.27
C PRO A 47 -8.08 -17.39 -13.16
N PHE A 48 -6.85 -17.21 -12.66
CA PHE A 48 -5.64 -17.50 -13.41
C PHE A 48 -5.30 -19.00 -13.45
N ASP A 49 -5.84 -19.83 -12.55
CA ASP A 49 -5.52 -21.28 -12.52
C ASP A 49 -5.83 -21.99 -13.84
N VAL A 50 -6.93 -21.61 -14.50
CA VAL A 50 -7.33 -22.17 -15.80
C VAL A 50 -6.61 -21.54 -16.99
N LEU A 51 -5.87 -20.45 -16.77
CA LEU A 51 -5.16 -19.71 -17.80
C LEU A 51 -3.69 -20.11 -17.91
N TYR A 52 -3.17 -20.89 -16.96
CA TYR A 52 -1.81 -21.40 -16.97
C TYR A 52 -1.79 -22.90 -17.27
N ASP A 53 -0.66 -23.37 -17.83
CA ASP A 53 -0.39 -24.81 -17.83
C ASP A 53 -0.29 -25.30 -16.38
N PRO A 54 -0.87 -26.46 -16.02
CA PRO A 54 -0.80 -26.98 -14.65
C PRO A 54 0.63 -27.18 -14.11
N GLY A 55 1.60 -27.39 -15.00
CA GLY A 55 3.03 -27.50 -14.71
C GLY A 55 3.77 -26.17 -14.63
N PHE A 56 3.11 -25.04 -14.88
CA PHE A 56 3.74 -23.71 -14.83
C PHE A 56 4.34 -23.44 -13.44
N ARG A 57 5.59 -22.99 -13.40
CA ARG A 57 6.25 -22.46 -12.21
C ARG A 57 7.07 -21.24 -12.59
N LEU A 58 7.13 -20.26 -11.69
CA LEU A 58 8.04 -19.13 -11.85
C LEU A 58 9.49 -19.62 -11.83
N SER A 59 10.32 -19.03 -12.68
CA SER A 59 11.74 -19.36 -12.72
C SER A 59 12.50 -18.71 -11.55
N PRO A 60 13.57 -19.34 -11.04
CA PRO A 60 14.48 -18.70 -10.10
C PRO A 60 15.03 -17.38 -10.66
N LEU A 61 15.24 -16.39 -9.80
CA LEU A 61 15.78 -15.08 -10.16
C LEU A 61 17.10 -15.21 -10.95
N SER A 62 17.19 -14.54 -12.10
CA SER A 62 18.29 -14.73 -13.07
C SER A 62 18.58 -13.44 -13.84
N ALA A 63 19.78 -13.28 -14.41
CA ALA A 63 20.16 -12.06 -15.15
C ALA A 63 19.68 -12.10 -16.62
N ASP A 64 18.36 -12.11 -16.81
CA ASP A 64 17.75 -12.24 -18.15
C ASP A 64 17.75 -10.93 -18.93
N PRO A 65 17.96 -10.97 -20.27
CA PRO A 65 17.91 -9.79 -21.09
C PRO A 65 16.50 -9.19 -21.16
N ILE A 66 16.43 -7.85 -21.12
CA ILE A 66 15.17 -7.12 -21.27
C ILE A 66 14.86 -6.96 -22.76
N ASN A 67 14.18 -7.94 -23.34
CA ASN A 67 13.79 -7.90 -24.76
C ASN A 67 12.84 -6.73 -25.03
N THR A 68 13.05 -6.00 -26.13
CA THR A 68 12.10 -5.00 -26.62
C THR A 68 10.84 -5.70 -27.11
N ILE A 69 9.69 -5.33 -26.54
CA ILE A 69 8.38 -5.83 -26.94
C ILE A 69 7.43 -4.65 -27.10
N ALA A 70 6.42 -4.80 -27.95
CA ALA A 70 5.41 -3.75 -28.13
C ALA A 70 4.65 -3.52 -26.82
N ARG A 71 4.37 -2.26 -26.51
CA ARG A 71 3.48 -1.90 -25.40
C ARG A 71 2.11 -2.55 -25.64
N PRO A 72 1.58 -3.34 -24.69
CA PRO A 72 0.28 -3.94 -24.89
C PRO A 72 -0.81 -2.87 -24.93
N GLU A 73 -1.84 -3.14 -25.72
CA GLU A 73 -3.05 -2.33 -25.74
C GLU A 73 -3.75 -2.39 -24.38
N ARG A 74 -4.66 -1.42 -24.15
CA ARG A 74 -5.48 -1.39 -22.95
C ARG A 74 -6.27 -2.70 -22.82
N SER A 75 -6.05 -3.45 -21.75
CA SER A 75 -6.74 -4.73 -21.54
C SER A 75 -8.22 -4.51 -21.26
N THR A 76 -9.07 -5.38 -21.79
CA THR A 76 -10.54 -5.42 -21.62
C THR A 76 -11.03 -6.72 -20.98
N GLY A 77 -10.11 -7.66 -20.73
CA GLY A 77 -10.38 -8.92 -20.07
C GLY A 77 -9.12 -9.78 -19.91
N LEU A 78 -9.28 -10.91 -19.21
CA LEU A 78 -8.18 -11.86 -18.95
C LEU A 78 -7.65 -12.57 -20.21
N SER A 79 -8.38 -12.50 -21.33
CA SER A 79 -7.91 -12.99 -22.64
C SER A 79 -6.81 -12.11 -23.26
N ASP A 80 -6.71 -10.85 -22.84
CA ASP A 80 -5.90 -9.83 -23.52
C ASP A 80 -4.46 -9.78 -22.99
N ALA A 81 -4.05 -10.82 -22.24
CA ALA A 81 -2.73 -10.89 -21.64
C ALA A 81 -1.64 -10.82 -22.72
N LEU A 82 -0.68 -9.92 -22.52
CA LEU A 82 0.64 -10.10 -23.10
C LEU A 82 1.34 -11.19 -22.29
N ILE A 83 1.67 -12.31 -22.93
CA ILE A 83 2.51 -13.33 -22.29
C ILE A 83 3.95 -12.81 -22.30
N ASP A 84 4.53 -12.58 -21.12
CA ASP A 84 5.92 -12.16 -21.02
C ASP A 84 6.81 -13.25 -21.65
N PRO A 85 7.59 -12.93 -22.69
CA PRO A 85 8.33 -13.94 -23.44
C PRO A 85 9.49 -14.55 -22.66
N THR A 86 9.92 -13.92 -21.56
CA THR A 86 11.01 -14.38 -20.72
C THR A 86 10.50 -15.30 -19.61
N TYR A 87 9.39 -14.94 -18.96
CA TYR A 87 8.90 -15.65 -17.76
C TYR A 87 7.59 -16.42 -17.96
N GLY A 88 6.92 -16.25 -19.10
CA GLY A 88 5.62 -16.86 -19.36
C GLY A 88 4.49 -16.33 -18.48
N THR A 89 4.70 -15.21 -17.77
CA THR A 89 3.69 -14.58 -16.92
C THR A 89 2.69 -13.77 -17.76
N ARG A 90 1.46 -13.61 -17.27
CA ARG A 90 0.38 -12.90 -17.96
C ARG A 90 0.33 -11.44 -17.51
N LEU A 91 0.71 -10.53 -18.40
CA LEU A 91 0.75 -9.08 -18.16
C LEU A 91 -0.45 -8.37 -18.82
N TYR A 92 -1.11 -7.50 -18.06
CA TYR A 92 -2.26 -6.71 -18.50
C TYR A 92 -1.98 -5.22 -18.33
N ARG A 93 -2.26 -4.40 -19.35
CA ARG A 93 -2.26 -2.94 -19.19
C ARG A 93 -3.58 -2.54 -18.53
N ALA A 94 -3.51 -2.28 -17.23
CA ALA A 94 -4.67 -2.17 -16.36
C ALA A 94 -5.26 -0.76 -16.29
N THR A 95 -4.52 0.27 -16.69
CA THR A 95 -5.02 1.65 -16.70
C THR A 95 -4.60 2.41 -17.96
N ALA A 96 -5.28 3.53 -18.20
CA ALA A 96 -4.95 4.51 -19.21
C ALA A 96 -5.05 5.93 -18.63
N VAL A 97 -4.10 6.80 -18.98
CA VAL A 97 -4.10 8.20 -18.52
C VAL A 97 -5.31 9.01 -18.99
N THR A 98 -5.96 8.58 -20.07
CA THR A 98 -7.20 9.17 -20.60
C THR A 98 -8.42 8.95 -19.70
N GLU A 99 -8.33 8.03 -18.72
CA GLU A 99 -9.38 7.73 -17.73
C GLU A 99 -9.35 8.72 -16.55
N GLY A 100 -8.37 9.62 -16.49
CA GLY A 100 -8.24 10.66 -15.48
C GLY A 100 -7.49 11.88 -15.98
N GLU A 101 -6.86 12.62 -15.06
CA GLU A 101 -6.19 13.88 -15.35
C GLU A 101 -4.71 13.87 -14.95
N GLY A 102 -3.93 14.84 -15.45
CA GLY A 102 -2.57 15.10 -14.96
C GLY A 102 -1.49 14.14 -15.48
N GLY A 103 -1.75 13.39 -16.56
CA GLY A 103 -0.70 12.69 -17.33
C GLY A 103 -0.21 11.35 -16.76
N ARG A 104 -0.81 10.86 -15.67
CA ARG A 104 -0.57 9.52 -15.11
C ARG A 104 -1.85 8.90 -14.59
N MET A 105 -1.94 7.58 -14.60
CA MET A 105 -3.01 6.82 -13.95
C MET A 105 -2.42 5.53 -13.39
N ARG A 106 -2.16 5.48 -12.08
CA ARG A 106 -1.50 4.33 -11.47
C ARG A 106 -1.99 4.06 -10.06
N HIS A 107 -1.89 2.81 -9.60
CA HIS A 107 -1.95 2.51 -8.17
C HIS A 107 -0.94 3.38 -7.41
N GLU A 108 -1.18 3.55 -6.12
CA GLU A 108 -0.38 4.47 -5.31
C GLU A 108 0.94 3.82 -4.88
N TYR A 109 1.05 3.23 -3.69
CA TYR A 109 2.32 2.77 -3.13
C TYR A 109 2.37 1.26 -2.81
N SER A 110 3.57 0.66 -2.75
CA SER A 110 3.76 -0.80 -2.56
C SER A 110 3.20 -1.32 -1.24
N ARG A 111 3.20 -0.47 -0.22
CA ARG A 111 2.71 -0.76 1.13
C ARG A 111 1.19 -0.70 1.25
N ARG A 112 0.50 -0.22 0.21
CA ARG A 112 -0.95 -0.16 0.18
C ARG A 112 -1.51 -1.30 -0.63
N GLN A 113 -2.49 -1.98 -0.06
CA GLN A 113 -3.26 -3.00 -0.74
C GLN A 113 -4.08 -2.36 -1.87
N ALA A 114 -3.69 -2.58 -3.13
CA ALA A 114 -4.37 -1.99 -4.28
C ALA A 114 -5.72 -2.66 -4.58
N PHE A 115 -5.83 -3.95 -4.29
CA PHE A 115 -6.99 -4.79 -4.59
C PHE A 115 -7.90 -4.94 -3.36
N ASN A 116 -9.21 -5.01 -3.58
CA ASN A 116 -10.16 -5.26 -2.48
C ASN A 116 -10.08 -6.71 -1.96
N ALA A 117 -10.88 -7.02 -0.93
CA ALA A 117 -10.83 -8.28 -0.19
C ALA A 117 -10.85 -9.56 -1.05
N ASP A 118 -11.65 -9.56 -2.12
CA ASP A 118 -11.83 -10.69 -3.04
C ASP A 118 -11.11 -10.49 -4.39
N ALA A 119 -10.28 -9.45 -4.49
CA ALA A 119 -9.57 -9.05 -5.68
C ALA A 119 -10.46 -8.87 -6.93
N SER A 120 -11.73 -8.47 -6.75
CA SER A 120 -12.66 -8.11 -7.82
C SER A 120 -12.55 -6.64 -8.26
N ARG A 121 -11.90 -5.79 -7.46
CA ARG A 121 -11.68 -4.36 -7.71
C ARG A 121 -10.24 -3.95 -7.41
N TYR A 122 -9.79 -2.88 -8.04
CA TYR A 122 -8.58 -2.17 -7.63
C TYR A 122 -8.73 -0.65 -7.71
N LEU A 123 -7.88 0.04 -6.96
CA LEU A 123 -7.77 1.50 -6.97
C LEU A 123 -6.57 1.96 -7.80
N ALA A 124 -6.76 3.07 -8.50
CA ALA A 124 -5.68 3.87 -9.05
C ALA A 124 -5.91 5.35 -8.74
N GLN A 125 -4.84 6.13 -8.75
CA GLN A 125 -4.83 7.56 -8.58
C GLN A 125 -4.28 8.25 -9.84
N ASP A 126 -4.95 9.33 -10.23
CA ASP A 126 -4.51 10.15 -11.36
C ASP A 126 -3.43 11.18 -10.95
N GLY A 127 -2.91 11.93 -11.93
CA GLY A 127 -1.90 12.96 -11.70
C GLY A 127 -2.40 14.20 -10.95
N LYS A 128 -3.71 14.33 -10.71
CA LYS A 128 -4.32 15.39 -9.89
C LYS A 128 -4.66 14.92 -8.48
N GLY A 129 -4.40 13.65 -8.17
CA GLY A 129 -4.65 13.06 -6.86
C GLY A 129 -6.09 12.58 -6.69
N PHE A 130 -6.87 12.41 -7.77
CA PHE A 130 -8.18 11.80 -7.69
C PHE A 130 -8.07 10.28 -7.71
N TRP A 131 -8.92 9.61 -6.95
CA TRP A 131 -8.96 8.16 -6.88
C TRP A 131 -10.06 7.59 -7.77
N HIS A 132 -9.75 6.47 -8.39
CA HIS A 132 -10.57 5.83 -9.41
C HIS A 132 -10.66 4.33 -9.12
N LEU A 133 -11.86 3.79 -9.34
CA LEU A 133 -12.20 2.39 -9.13
C LEU A 133 -12.25 1.65 -10.48
N TYR A 134 -11.70 0.44 -10.49
CA TYR A 134 -11.65 -0.43 -11.65
C TYR A 134 -12.14 -1.84 -11.31
N ASP A 135 -12.61 -2.55 -12.33
CA ASP A 135 -12.91 -3.98 -12.24
C ASP A 135 -11.64 -4.80 -12.50
N ALA A 136 -11.32 -5.76 -11.63
CA ALA A 136 -10.06 -6.51 -11.66
C ALA A 136 -10.05 -7.73 -12.61
N THR A 137 -11.14 -7.95 -13.36
CA THR A 137 -11.27 -9.05 -14.33
C THR A 137 -11.32 -8.53 -15.76
N THR A 138 -12.12 -7.48 -15.98
CA THR A 138 -12.25 -6.78 -17.26
C THR A 138 -11.25 -5.64 -17.41
N PHE A 139 -10.60 -5.24 -16.30
CA PHE A 139 -9.81 -4.01 -16.20
C PHE A 139 -10.59 -2.74 -16.54
N GLY A 140 -11.92 -2.80 -16.63
CA GLY A 140 -12.74 -1.65 -17.02
C GLY A 140 -12.70 -0.54 -15.97
N TYR A 141 -12.60 0.71 -16.44
CA TYR A 141 -12.83 1.88 -15.60
C TYR A 141 -14.28 1.91 -15.13
N LEU A 142 -14.51 1.95 -13.81
CA LEU A 142 -15.87 1.96 -13.25
C LEU A 142 -16.32 3.38 -12.93
N ARG A 143 -15.53 4.12 -12.14
CA ARG A 143 -15.87 5.48 -11.70
C ARG A 143 -14.72 6.15 -10.95
N LYS A 144 -14.79 7.48 -10.90
CA LYS A 144 -14.04 8.31 -9.93
C LYS A 144 -14.75 8.24 -8.58
N LEU A 145 -13.99 8.18 -7.49
CA LEU A 145 -14.50 8.19 -6.12
C LEU A 145 -14.37 9.62 -5.56
N PRO A 146 -15.45 10.42 -5.51
CA PRO A 146 -15.35 11.86 -5.28
C PRO A 146 -14.90 12.25 -3.86
N ASP A 147 -15.15 11.40 -2.86
CA ASP A 147 -14.72 11.65 -1.48
C ASP A 147 -13.22 11.37 -1.25
N LEU A 148 -12.57 10.63 -2.16
CA LEU A 148 -11.16 10.27 -2.05
C LEU A 148 -10.29 11.24 -2.86
N VAL A 149 -9.50 12.07 -2.18
CA VAL A 149 -8.75 13.16 -2.80
C VAL A 149 -7.39 13.39 -2.16
N GLY A 150 -6.32 13.29 -2.96
CA GLY A 150 -4.94 13.38 -2.49
C GLY A 150 -4.58 12.21 -1.58
N ASP A 151 -3.74 12.47 -0.59
CA ASP A 151 -3.42 11.48 0.44
C ASP A 151 -4.55 11.41 1.48
N CYS A 152 -5.56 10.61 1.18
CA CYS A 152 -6.73 10.35 2.02
C CYS A 152 -6.73 8.93 2.59
N GLU A 153 -5.62 8.21 2.48
CA GLU A 153 -5.37 6.88 3.03
C GLU A 153 -6.52 5.85 2.85
N PRO A 154 -6.99 5.56 1.61
CA PRO A 154 -7.96 4.49 1.40
C PRO A 154 -7.35 3.12 1.73
N LEU A 155 -7.93 2.43 2.71
CA LEU A 155 -7.54 1.09 3.14
C LEU A 155 -8.74 0.14 2.99
N TRP A 156 -8.65 -0.84 2.09
CA TRP A 156 -9.73 -1.81 1.86
C TRP A 156 -10.09 -2.57 3.13
N HIS A 157 -11.38 -2.76 3.37
CA HIS A 157 -11.86 -3.66 4.40
C HIS A 157 -11.46 -5.10 4.03
N PRO A 158 -10.89 -5.90 4.95
CA PRO A 158 -10.30 -7.19 4.60
C PRO A 158 -11.31 -8.31 4.35
N GLY A 159 -12.57 -8.11 4.71
CA GLY A 159 -13.66 -9.08 4.52
C GLY A 159 -14.92 -8.54 3.85
N GLU A 160 -14.96 -7.24 3.50
CA GLU A 160 -16.14 -6.61 2.87
C GLU A 160 -15.66 -5.93 1.58
N PRO A 161 -15.77 -6.61 0.41
CA PRO A 161 -15.08 -6.18 -0.81
C PRO A 161 -15.59 -4.85 -1.39
N SER A 162 -16.78 -4.38 -1.02
CA SER A 162 -17.28 -3.06 -1.43
C SER A 162 -16.81 -1.92 -0.52
N ARG A 163 -16.08 -2.20 0.56
CA ARG A 163 -15.85 -1.20 1.61
C ARG A 163 -14.38 -0.87 1.83
N LEU A 164 -14.09 0.40 2.11
CA LEU A 164 -12.76 0.86 2.50
C LEU A 164 -12.84 1.95 3.57
N TYR A 165 -11.85 1.96 4.46
CA TYR A 165 -11.62 3.07 5.39
C TYR A 165 -10.86 4.18 4.68
N PHE A 166 -11.10 5.43 5.07
CA PHE A 166 -10.33 6.57 4.56
C PHE A 166 -10.41 7.77 5.52
N THR A 167 -9.53 8.74 5.29
CA THR A 167 -9.48 10.02 6.01
C THR A 167 -9.74 11.19 5.08
N GLU A 168 -9.87 12.40 5.64
CA GLU A 168 -9.66 13.60 4.85
C GLU A 168 -8.21 13.68 4.33
N ARG A 169 -7.94 14.59 3.40
CA ARG A 169 -6.59 14.79 2.87
C ARG A 169 -5.63 15.15 4.01
N ASN A 170 -4.55 14.37 4.14
CA ASN A 170 -3.53 14.46 5.18
C ASN A 170 -4.09 14.21 6.60
N GLY A 171 -5.02 13.24 6.70
CA GLY A 171 -5.69 12.90 7.93
C GLY A 171 -6.82 13.87 8.29
N GLY A 172 -7.41 13.66 9.46
CA GLY A 172 -8.45 14.52 10.02
C GLY A 172 -8.91 14.00 11.37
N MET A 173 -9.97 14.59 11.91
CA MET A 173 -10.57 14.17 13.18
C MET A 173 -11.49 12.95 13.04
N VAL A 174 -11.80 12.54 11.81
CA VAL A 174 -12.75 11.46 11.52
C VAL A 174 -12.16 10.51 10.49
N TRP A 175 -12.20 9.21 10.81
CA TRP A 175 -12.08 8.15 9.82
C TRP A 175 -13.47 7.74 9.34
N CYS A 176 -13.64 7.61 8.04
CA CYS A 176 -14.88 7.21 7.41
C CYS A 176 -14.73 5.81 6.81
N LEU A 177 -15.85 5.09 6.70
CA LEU A 177 -15.97 3.83 5.96
C LEU A 177 -16.88 4.09 4.76
N LEU A 178 -16.33 3.95 3.56
CA LEU A 178 -17.00 4.17 2.28
C LEU A 178 -17.43 2.83 1.69
N ASP A 179 -18.68 2.71 1.27
CA ASP A 179 -19.09 1.70 0.28
C ASP A 179 -18.88 2.26 -1.13
N VAL A 180 -17.97 1.67 -1.91
CA VAL A 180 -17.55 2.17 -3.22
C VAL A 180 -18.56 1.85 -4.34
N GLU A 181 -19.52 0.95 -4.08
CA GLU A 181 -20.56 0.59 -5.03
C GLU A 181 -21.80 1.45 -4.82
N ALA A 182 -22.22 1.65 -3.57
CA ALA A 182 -23.36 2.49 -3.21
C ALA A 182 -23.00 3.99 -3.13
N GLY A 183 -21.73 4.35 -2.95
CA GLY A 183 -21.29 5.72 -2.72
C GLY A 183 -21.72 6.28 -1.35
N THR A 184 -22.10 5.42 -0.41
CA THR A 184 -22.52 5.81 0.94
C THR A 184 -21.34 5.76 1.89
N LYS A 185 -21.21 6.79 2.74
CA LYS A 185 -20.19 6.86 3.78
C LYS A 185 -20.80 6.84 5.17
N GLU A 186 -20.11 6.18 6.08
CA GLU A 186 -20.40 6.21 7.52
C GLU A 186 -19.16 6.58 8.32
N GLN A 187 -19.39 7.06 9.54
CA GLN A 187 -18.31 7.36 10.47
C GLN A 187 -17.79 6.06 11.09
N ALA A 188 -16.53 5.73 10.82
CA ALA A 188 -15.84 4.62 11.46
C ALA A 188 -15.42 5.02 12.89
N PHE A 189 -14.76 6.17 13.02
CA PHE A 189 -14.28 6.67 14.31
C PHE A 189 -14.15 8.21 14.29
N ASP A 190 -14.49 8.88 15.40
CA ASP A 190 -14.28 10.31 15.64
C ASP A 190 -13.44 10.50 16.90
N PHE A 191 -12.34 11.23 16.78
CA PHE A 191 -11.37 11.43 17.86
C PHE A 191 -11.75 12.53 18.85
N ALA A 192 -12.84 13.27 18.61
CA ALA A 192 -13.26 14.36 19.49
C ALA A 192 -13.47 13.88 20.94
N GLY A 193 -12.61 14.36 21.85
CA GLY A 193 -12.65 14.00 23.27
C GLY A 193 -12.22 12.55 23.59
N GLN A 194 -11.74 11.79 22.60
CA GLN A 194 -11.32 10.39 22.77
C GLN A 194 -9.81 10.22 22.98
N THR A 195 -9.03 11.30 22.90
CA THR A 195 -7.57 11.27 22.98
C THR A 195 -7.05 12.32 23.97
N PRO A 196 -5.86 12.14 24.56
CA PRO A 196 -5.32 13.07 25.55
C PRO A 196 -4.76 14.36 24.93
N TRP A 197 -4.78 14.50 23.60
CA TRP A 197 -4.16 15.62 22.87
C TRP A 197 -5.21 16.60 22.34
N PRO A 198 -5.62 17.62 23.12
CA PRO A 198 -6.61 18.59 22.65
C PRO A 198 -6.12 19.44 21.46
N GLY A 199 -4.81 19.47 21.20
CA GLY A 199 -4.22 20.18 20.07
C GLY A 199 -4.09 19.35 18.79
N ALA A 200 -4.39 18.05 18.82
CA ALA A 200 -4.34 17.20 17.62
C ALA A 200 -5.55 17.49 16.71
N THR A 201 -5.30 17.58 15.41
CA THR A 201 -6.33 17.85 14.38
C THR A 201 -6.36 16.83 13.25
N SER A 202 -5.33 15.97 13.16
CA SER A 202 -5.20 14.95 12.11
C SER A 202 -4.66 13.65 12.70
N PHE A 203 -5.36 12.54 12.44
CA PHE A 203 -4.99 11.19 12.86
C PHE A 203 -4.87 10.29 11.63
N TRP A 204 -3.67 9.79 11.37
CA TRP A 204 -3.31 9.20 10.07
C TRP A 204 -2.00 8.42 10.15
N THR A 205 -1.66 7.71 9.09
CA THR A 205 -0.45 6.89 8.97
C THR A 205 0.71 7.60 8.27
N LYS A 206 0.48 8.83 7.80
CA LYS A 206 1.34 9.62 6.91
C LYS A 206 1.46 9.03 5.50
N GLY A 207 0.45 8.31 5.09
CA GLY A 207 0.30 7.78 3.75
C GLY A 207 0.94 6.42 3.51
N GLU A 208 1.63 5.82 4.48
CA GLU A 208 2.38 4.57 4.27
C GLU A 208 2.01 3.43 5.23
N GLY A 209 0.96 3.60 6.02
CA GLY A 209 0.49 2.55 6.94
C GLY A 209 -0.66 1.71 6.39
N THR A 210 -0.93 0.61 7.10
CA THR A 210 -2.10 -0.25 6.88
C THR A 210 -2.71 -0.72 8.20
N LEU A 211 -3.92 -1.30 8.12
CA LEU A 211 -4.61 -1.98 9.22
C LEU A 211 -4.05 -3.39 9.46
N SER A 212 -4.39 -3.98 10.62
CA SER A 212 -4.16 -5.41 10.86
C SER A 212 -4.80 -6.27 9.78
N SER A 213 -4.30 -7.48 9.55
CA SER A 213 -4.77 -8.33 8.43
C SER A 213 -6.26 -8.70 8.49
N ASP A 214 -6.86 -8.67 9.70
CA ASP A 214 -8.28 -8.87 9.98
C ASP A 214 -9.09 -7.56 10.08
N GLY A 215 -8.42 -6.41 10.01
CA GLY A 215 -9.02 -5.08 9.95
C GLY A 215 -9.58 -4.54 11.25
N LYS A 216 -9.24 -5.18 12.37
CA LYS A 216 -9.69 -4.76 13.69
C LYS A 216 -8.85 -3.65 14.29
N VAL A 217 -7.54 -3.66 14.03
CA VAL A 217 -6.60 -2.74 14.66
C VAL A 217 -6.03 -1.77 13.65
N LEU A 218 -5.96 -0.50 14.03
CA LEU A 218 -5.32 0.56 13.26
C LEU A 218 -4.42 1.43 14.15
N GLY A 219 -3.12 1.39 13.90
CA GLY A 219 -2.12 2.26 14.51
C GLY A 219 -2.01 3.60 13.77
N LEU A 220 -2.00 4.70 14.51
CA LEU A 220 -2.01 6.06 13.96
C LEU A 220 -1.06 6.98 14.73
N MET A 221 -0.59 8.03 14.08
CA MET A 221 -0.05 9.21 14.76
C MET A 221 -1.08 10.32 14.85
N ALA A 222 -1.04 11.04 15.96
CA ALA A 222 -1.85 12.23 16.21
C ALA A 222 -1.02 13.48 15.94
N THR A 223 -1.50 14.35 15.05
CA THR A 223 -0.71 15.48 14.54
C THR A 223 -1.54 16.75 14.39
N SER A 224 -0.85 17.88 14.24
CA SER A 224 -1.44 19.16 13.86
C SER A 224 -0.49 19.96 12.97
N TYR A 225 -1.05 20.82 12.12
CA TYR A 225 -0.28 21.71 11.26
C TYR A 225 -0.53 23.18 11.62
N ASP A 226 0.54 23.91 11.93
CA ASP A 226 0.53 25.36 12.06
C ASP A 226 0.87 26.00 10.72
N ALA A 227 -0.14 26.60 10.07
CA ALA A 227 0.00 27.25 8.79
C ALA A 227 0.82 28.57 8.86
N ALA A 228 0.85 29.27 9.99
CA ALA A 228 1.66 30.49 10.12
C ALA A 228 3.14 30.14 10.27
N ALA A 229 3.45 29.10 11.06
CA ALA A 229 4.81 28.61 11.27
C ALA A 229 5.30 27.63 10.19
N GLN A 230 4.41 27.17 9.29
CA GLN A 230 4.69 26.13 8.29
C GLN A 230 5.26 24.86 8.94
N ARG A 231 4.68 24.45 10.08
CA ARG A 231 5.26 23.40 10.94
C ARG A 231 4.23 22.35 11.31
N ASN A 232 4.59 21.09 11.12
CA ASN A 232 3.86 19.95 11.68
C ASN A 232 4.30 19.69 13.12
N THR A 233 3.39 19.22 13.95
CA THR A 233 3.66 18.76 15.32
C THR A 233 3.03 17.39 15.48
N CYS A 234 3.81 16.43 15.99
CA CYS A 234 3.31 15.14 16.44
C CYS A 234 3.03 15.23 17.94
N HIS A 235 1.83 14.83 18.35
CA HIS A 235 1.39 14.83 19.75
C HIS A 235 1.59 13.45 20.38
N GLY A 236 1.49 12.39 19.59
CA GLY A 236 1.68 11.02 20.06
C GLY A 236 1.25 9.96 19.05
N LEU A 237 1.25 8.71 19.49
CA LEU A 237 0.78 7.54 18.75
C LEU A 237 -0.40 6.91 19.48
N LEU A 238 -1.31 6.29 18.73
CA LEU A 238 -2.42 5.53 19.30
C LEU A 238 -2.69 4.26 18.51
N ALA A 239 -3.38 3.32 19.14
CA ALA A 239 -3.95 2.15 18.49
C ALA A 239 -5.47 2.19 18.66
N LEU A 240 -6.18 2.00 17.57
CA LEU A 240 -7.64 1.91 17.53
C LEU A 240 -8.08 0.45 17.41
N ASP A 241 -9.19 0.15 18.08
CA ASP A 241 -10.05 -0.98 17.77
C ASP A 241 -11.22 -0.45 16.94
N LEU A 242 -11.25 -0.79 15.65
CA LEU A 242 -12.27 -0.36 14.69
C LEU A 242 -13.60 -1.11 14.87
N GLU A 243 -13.57 -2.32 15.42
CA GLU A 243 -14.76 -3.14 15.68
C GLU A 243 -15.52 -2.60 16.89
N ASN A 244 -14.82 -2.37 18.00
CA ASN A 244 -15.40 -1.85 19.24
C ASN A 244 -15.48 -0.33 19.29
N LYS A 245 -14.86 0.36 18.31
CA LYS A 245 -14.77 1.83 18.24
C LYS A 245 -14.18 2.42 19.51
N THR A 246 -13.01 1.92 19.91
CA THR A 246 -12.29 2.36 21.11
C THR A 246 -10.81 2.61 20.85
N VAL A 247 -10.22 3.56 21.60
CA VAL A 247 -8.77 3.68 21.69
C VAL A 247 -8.24 2.59 22.63
N ILE A 248 -7.35 1.73 22.13
CA ILE A 248 -6.72 0.65 22.90
C ILE A 248 -5.65 1.22 23.84
N GLY A 249 -4.83 2.13 23.33
CA GLY A 249 -3.74 2.76 24.06
C GLY A 249 -3.17 3.96 23.31
N THR A 250 -2.37 4.75 24.04
CA THR A 250 -1.72 5.96 23.53
C THR A 250 -0.29 6.06 24.05
N LEU A 251 0.60 6.67 23.27
CA LEU A 251 1.97 7.03 23.65
C LEU A 251 2.21 8.51 23.34
N ASP A 252 2.49 9.31 24.36
CA ASP A 252 2.82 10.72 24.18
C ASP A 252 4.13 10.90 23.40
N ALA A 253 4.20 11.93 22.55
CA ALA A 253 5.41 12.23 21.78
C ALA A 253 6.63 12.54 22.66
N SER A 254 6.43 12.99 23.90
CA SER A 254 7.52 13.16 24.87
C SER A 254 8.18 11.84 25.29
N ALA A 255 7.51 10.71 25.09
CA ALA A 255 7.99 9.37 25.42
C ALA A 255 8.54 8.59 24.20
N PHE A 256 8.62 9.23 23.04
CA PHE A 256 9.31 8.66 21.88
C PHE A 256 10.81 8.47 22.15
N PRO A 257 11.51 7.62 21.38
CA PRO A 257 12.97 7.45 21.53
C PRO A 257 13.72 8.78 21.46
N VAL A 258 13.27 9.68 20.58
CA VAL A 258 13.62 11.10 20.56
C VAL A 258 12.37 11.92 20.86
N PRO A 259 12.29 12.59 22.02
CA PRO A 259 11.08 13.32 22.44
C PRO A 259 10.63 14.35 21.39
N GLY A 260 9.37 14.23 20.96
CA GLY A 260 8.74 15.14 19.99
C GLY A 260 9.12 14.90 18.53
N ALA A 261 9.93 13.88 18.22
CA ALA A 261 10.28 13.55 16.85
C ALA A 261 9.04 13.17 16.02
N PHE A 262 9.03 13.56 14.75
CA PHE A 262 7.90 13.35 13.86
C PHE A 262 8.11 12.06 13.06
N PRO A 263 7.26 11.02 13.21
CA PRO A 263 7.42 9.78 12.46
C PRO A 263 7.46 10.02 10.95
N ASP A 264 8.31 9.27 10.28
CA ASP A 264 8.29 9.14 8.84
C ASP A 264 7.02 8.43 8.36
N HIS A 265 6.52 7.44 9.10
CA HIS A 265 5.20 6.83 8.92
C HIS A 265 4.83 5.98 10.14
N VAL A 266 3.59 5.50 10.19
CA VAL A 266 3.12 4.54 11.20
C VAL A 266 2.31 3.45 10.52
N SER A 267 2.55 2.18 10.85
CA SER A 267 1.75 1.06 10.33
C SER A 267 1.35 0.09 11.44
N THR A 268 0.42 -0.82 11.14
CA THR A 268 -0.05 -1.86 12.06
C THR A 268 0.51 -3.21 11.61
N ALA A 269 1.05 -3.98 12.55
CA ALA A 269 1.48 -5.34 12.24
C ALA A 269 0.27 -6.22 11.83
N PRO A 270 0.42 -7.17 10.89
CA PRO A 270 -0.67 -8.00 10.39
C PRO A 270 -1.47 -8.73 11.46
N SER A 271 -0.85 -9.13 12.58
CA SER A 271 -1.57 -9.74 13.71
C SER A 271 -2.47 -8.79 14.49
N GLY A 272 -2.29 -7.48 14.35
CA GLY A 272 -2.93 -6.46 15.18
C GLY A 272 -2.31 -6.30 16.58
N THR A 273 -1.19 -6.98 16.87
CA THR A 273 -0.55 -6.93 18.21
C THR A 273 0.38 -5.72 18.38
N TYR A 274 0.90 -5.17 17.28
CA TYR A 274 1.89 -4.09 17.32
C TYR A 274 1.52 -2.90 16.44
N VAL A 275 1.82 -1.70 16.93
CA VAL A 275 1.92 -0.47 16.15
C VAL A 275 3.41 -0.22 15.86
N VAL A 276 3.75 0.01 14.61
CA VAL A 276 5.14 0.13 14.14
C VAL A 276 5.33 1.52 13.50
N PRO A 277 5.63 2.55 14.31
CA PRO A 277 6.17 3.81 13.80
C PRO A 277 7.59 3.64 13.28
N SER A 278 7.94 4.45 12.29
CA SER A 278 9.30 4.58 11.81
C SER A 278 9.70 6.05 11.76
N TRP A 279 10.87 6.37 12.28
CA TRP A 279 11.52 7.69 12.24
C TRP A 279 12.82 7.60 11.45
N LEU A 280 13.28 8.73 10.93
CA LEU A 280 14.59 8.81 10.27
C LEU A 280 15.73 8.44 11.24
N ALA A 281 16.89 8.12 10.67
CA ALA A 281 18.09 7.84 11.45
C ALA A 281 18.43 9.04 12.35
N GLY A 282 18.66 8.77 13.64
CA GLY A 282 18.88 9.80 14.66
C GLY A 282 17.61 10.45 15.24
N GLU A 283 16.43 10.11 14.71
CA GLU A 283 15.12 10.57 15.21
C GLU A 283 14.31 9.47 15.90
N GLY A 284 14.84 8.25 15.98
CA GLY A 284 14.26 7.15 16.74
C GLY A 284 14.24 5.81 16.00
N GLY A 285 14.46 5.80 14.69
CA GLY A 285 14.47 4.58 13.88
C GLY A 285 13.11 3.89 13.78
N THR A 286 13.08 2.61 13.41
CA THR A 286 11.84 1.83 13.39
C THR A 286 11.65 1.09 14.70
N VAL A 287 10.49 1.27 15.34
CA VAL A 287 10.18 0.69 16.66
C VAL A 287 8.83 -0.02 16.59
N ALA A 288 8.73 -1.21 17.16
CA ALA A 288 7.46 -1.87 17.40
C ALA A 288 6.99 -1.62 18.83
N TYR A 289 5.77 -1.14 19.00
CA TYR A 289 5.10 -1.01 20.29
C TYR A 289 3.95 -2.00 20.36
N SER A 290 3.72 -2.65 21.50
CA SER A 290 2.43 -3.33 21.72
C SER A 290 1.29 -2.32 21.57
N THR A 291 0.10 -2.72 21.14
CA THR A 291 -1.01 -1.78 20.89
C THR A 291 -1.46 -0.97 22.11
N ASN A 292 -1.19 -1.47 23.32
CA ASN A 292 -1.39 -0.73 24.57
C ASN A 292 -0.17 0.13 24.99
N PHE A 293 0.87 0.18 24.16
CA PHE A 293 2.13 0.92 24.35
C PHE A 293 2.91 0.61 25.63
N THR A 294 2.68 -0.56 26.23
CA THR A 294 3.39 -1.00 27.47
C THR A 294 4.71 -1.71 27.20
N GLN A 295 4.91 -2.20 25.98
CA GLN A 295 6.13 -2.88 25.55
C GLN A 295 6.62 -2.27 24.25
N SER A 296 7.93 -2.19 24.07
CA SER A 296 8.55 -1.73 22.84
C SER A 296 9.78 -2.53 22.46
N ARG A 297 10.12 -2.50 21.17
CA ARG A 297 11.36 -3.04 20.63
C ARG A 297 11.86 -2.19 19.46
N GLN A 298 13.14 -1.82 19.51
CA GLN A 298 13.85 -1.26 18.36
C GLN A 298 14.04 -2.34 17.28
N LEU A 299 13.62 -2.07 16.04
CA LEU A 299 13.80 -2.94 14.90
C LEU A 299 14.93 -2.46 13.98
N LEU A 300 15.02 -1.16 13.73
CA LEU A 300 16.02 -0.54 12.85
C LEU A 300 16.45 0.82 13.37
N ASP A 301 17.67 1.26 13.06
CA ASP A 301 18.18 2.56 13.50
C ASP A 301 17.58 3.75 12.71
N GLY A 302 16.97 3.50 11.56
CA GLY A 302 16.34 4.49 10.68
C GLY A 302 15.16 3.92 9.88
N SER A 303 14.33 4.81 9.33
CA SER A 303 13.30 4.49 8.33
C SER A 303 13.98 4.13 7.01
N GLU A 304 13.46 3.08 6.37
CA GLU A 304 13.92 2.53 5.10
C GLU A 304 12.73 1.98 4.32
N HIS A 305 12.94 1.70 3.02
CA HIS A 305 11.94 1.02 2.20
C HIS A 305 11.60 -0.35 2.82
N SER A 306 10.38 -0.47 3.33
CA SER A 306 9.96 -1.63 4.09
C SER A 306 8.45 -1.83 4.02
N ASP A 307 8.00 -3.02 4.38
CA ASP A 307 6.60 -3.28 4.68
C ASP A 307 6.45 -4.36 5.75
N LEU A 308 5.29 -4.43 6.38
CA LEU A 308 4.95 -5.49 7.31
C LEU A 308 4.31 -6.65 6.54
N ALA A 309 4.71 -7.87 6.88
CA ALA A 309 4.26 -9.10 6.22
C ALA A 309 3.96 -10.19 7.24
N LEU A 310 3.17 -11.17 6.83
CA LEU A 310 3.07 -12.44 7.54
C LEU A 310 4.18 -13.38 7.07
N GLY A 311 5.02 -13.86 7.98
CA GLY A 311 5.95 -14.95 7.71
C GLY A 311 5.23 -16.27 7.41
N PRO A 312 5.95 -17.34 7.02
CA PRO A 312 5.34 -18.64 6.73
C PRO A 312 4.54 -19.21 7.91
N ASP A 313 5.00 -18.96 9.14
CA ASP A 313 4.32 -19.36 10.38
C ASP A 313 3.28 -18.33 10.87
N ARG A 314 2.91 -17.36 10.02
CA ARG A 314 2.00 -16.24 10.32
C ARG A 314 2.46 -15.32 11.45
N ARG A 315 3.76 -15.32 11.78
CA ARG A 315 4.36 -14.30 12.66
C ARG A 315 4.51 -12.97 11.92
N ASP A 316 4.46 -11.87 12.66
CA ASP A 316 4.68 -10.54 12.10
C ASP A 316 6.15 -10.32 11.77
N LEU A 317 6.42 -9.99 10.51
CA LEU A 317 7.74 -9.63 10.01
C LEU A 317 7.73 -8.19 9.51
N LEU A 318 8.77 -7.43 9.85
CA LEU A 318 9.17 -6.26 9.08
C LEU A 318 10.12 -6.73 7.98
N VAL A 319 9.76 -6.57 6.71
CA VAL A 319 10.63 -6.84 5.57
C VAL A 319 11.18 -5.51 5.07
N VAL A 320 12.51 -5.38 5.00
CA VAL A 320 13.18 -4.09 4.80
C VAL A 320 14.37 -4.18 3.86
N ALA A 321 14.58 -3.13 3.08
CA ALA A 321 15.83 -2.87 2.37
C ALA A 321 16.81 -2.13 3.28
N ASP A 322 17.66 -2.87 3.97
CA ASP A 322 18.70 -2.30 4.84
C ASP A 322 19.94 -2.00 4.01
N TYR A 323 20.01 -0.80 3.42
CA TYR A 323 21.15 -0.37 2.60
C TYR A 323 22.44 -0.24 3.42
N GLY A 324 22.34 0.05 4.73
CA GLY A 324 23.49 0.11 5.63
C GLY A 324 24.19 -1.24 5.79
N LYS A 325 23.42 -2.34 5.74
CA LYS A 325 23.94 -3.72 5.75
C LYS A 325 24.01 -4.37 4.38
N GLY A 326 23.47 -3.73 3.34
CA GLY A 326 23.45 -4.24 1.97
C GLY A 326 22.55 -5.46 1.77
N GLN A 327 21.46 -5.54 2.53
CA GLN A 327 20.56 -6.70 2.54
C GLN A 327 19.10 -6.28 2.53
N ILE A 328 18.29 -6.97 1.72
CA ILE A 328 16.87 -7.17 2.02
C ILE A 328 16.81 -8.18 3.15
N ALA A 329 16.17 -7.82 4.26
CA ALA A 329 16.08 -8.65 5.45
C ALA A 329 14.64 -8.72 5.96
N SER A 330 14.36 -9.77 6.73
CA SER A 330 13.17 -9.83 7.59
C SER A 330 13.58 -9.69 9.05
N ILE A 331 12.78 -8.98 9.83
CA ILE A 331 12.94 -8.84 11.27
C ILE A 331 11.64 -9.26 11.91
N ASP A 332 11.68 -10.27 12.76
CA ASP A 332 10.53 -10.68 13.55
C ASP A 332 10.16 -9.56 14.54
N VAL A 333 8.93 -9.05 14.45
CA VAL A 333 8.48 -7.89 15.22
C VAL A 333 8.45 -8.21 16.72
N ALA A 334 8.07 -9.45 17.07
CA ALA A 334 7.85 -9.91 18.43
C ALA A 334 9.14 -10.35 19.16
N THR A 335 10.22 -10.63 18.44
CA THR A 335 11.51 -11.08 19.02
C THR A 335 12.69 -10.17 18.67
N GLY A 336 12.64 -9.45 17.55
CA GLY A 336 13.76 -8.71 16.97
C GLY A 336 14.73 -9.58 16.19
N GLU A 337 14.43 -10.87 16.02
CA GLU A 337 15.28 -11.79 15.28
C GLU A 337 15.36 -11.35 13.81
N ARG A 338 16.58 -11.08 13.35
CA ARG A 338 16.86 -10.66 11.98
C ARG A 338 17.34 -11.84 11.14
N ASN A 339 16.83 -11.90 9.93
CA ASN A 339 17.23 -12.83 8.89
C ASN A 339 17.54 -12.08 7.60
N ASP A 340 18.78 -12.14 7.14
CA ASP A 340 19.16 -11.61 5.82
C ASP A 340 18.64 -12.55 4.73
N LEU A 341 17.95 -11.99 3.73
CA LEU A 341 17.22 -12.76 2.73
C LEU A 341 17.84 -12.65 1.33
N HIS A 342 18.22 -11.44 0.91
CA HIS A 342 18.78 -11.20 -0.43
C HIS A 342 19.69 -9.97 -0.44
N THR A 343 20.75 -9.97 -1.25
CA THR A 343 21.69 -8.84 -1.27
C THR A 343 21.16 -7.62 -2.04
N LEU A 344 21.45 -6.41 -1.56
CA LEU A 344 21.24 -5.15 -2.28
C LEU A 344 22.46 -4.73 -3.14
N TYR A 345 23.59 -5.40 -2.97
CA TYR A 345 24.86 -5.12 -3.66
C TYR A 345 25.37 -6.41 -4.32
N PRO A 346 24.81 -6.77 -5.49
CA PRO A 346 25.10 -8.06 -6.13
C PRO A 346 26.57 -8.21 -6.52
N ILE A 347 27.25 -7.10 -6.82
CA ILE A 347 28.69 -7.00 -7.07
C ILE A 347 29.23 -5.72 -6.42
N ASP A 348 30.51 -5.74 -6.02
CA ASP A 348 31.19 -4.54 -5.53
C ASP A 348 31.04 -3.36 -6.49
N GLY A 349 30.67 -2.21 -5.93
CA GLY A 349 30.40 -0.98 -6.68
C GLY A 349 29.09 -0.96 -7.47
N GLU A 350 28.24 -1.98 -7.39
CA GLU A 350 26.90 -1.97 -7.97
C GLU A 350 25.80 -1.98 -6.89
N ALA A 351 24.68 -1.35 -7.19
CA ALA A 351 23.54 -1.21 -6.29
C ALA A 351 22.22 -1.10 -7.06
N TYR A 352 21.11 -1.26 -6.34
CA TYR A 352 19.76 -0.99 -6.83
C TYR A 352 18.85 -0.58 -5.66
N ALA A 353 17.80 0.15 -5.97
CA ALA A 353 16.75 0.50 -5.01
C ALA A 353 15.55 -0.44 -5.14
N VAL A 354 14.79 -0.59 -4.06
CA VAL A 354 13.61 -1.46 -4.04
C VAL A 354 12.41 -0.81 -3.37
N HIS A 355 11.24 -1.24 -3.81
CA HIS A 355 9.99 -1.14 -3.07
C HIS A 355 9.50 -2.54 -2.72
N ILE A 356 8.99 -2.69 -1.50
CA ILE A 356 8.55 -3.96 -0.92
C ILE A 356 7.05 -3.88 -0.66
N SER A 357 6.33 -4.95 -0.99
CA SER A 357 4.95 -5.17 -0.60
C SER A 357 4.83 -6.46 0.21
N GLY A 358 4.43 -6.32 1.47
CA GLY A 358 4.10 -7.41 2.39
C GLY A 358 2.60 -7.71 2.45
N GLN A 359 1.81 -7.09 1.57
CA GLN A 359 0.35 -7.07 1.62
C GLN A 359 -0.36 -8.39 1.26
N ALA A 360 0.40 -9.42 0.88
CA ALA A 360 -0.09 -10.76 0.51
C ALA A 360 -0.50 -11.60 1.74
N PHE A 361 -1.35 -11.07 2.62
CA PHE A 361 -1.69 -11.71 3.90
C PHE A 361 -2.42 -13.07 3.77
N GLY A 362 -3.04 -13.34 2.63
CA GLY A 362 -3.65 -14.62 2.26
C GLY A 362 -2.66 -15.64 1.69
N ALA A 363 -1.43 -15.22 1.38
CA ALA A 363 -0.31 -16.08 0.99
C ALA A 363 0.93 -15.83 1.88
N PRO A 364 0.88 -16.18 3.18
CA PRO A 364 1.97 -15.93 4.12
C PRO A 364 3.30 -16.50 3.66
N GLY A 365 4.40 -15.84 4.03
CA GLY A 365 5.76 -16.24 3.69
C GLY A 365 6.28 -15.67 2.38
N TRP A 366 5.58 -14.74 1.74
CA TRP A 366 6.01 -14.09 0.50
C TRP A 366 5.95 -12.57 0.59
N ALA A 367 6.90 -11.91 -0.06
CA ALA A 367 6.85 -10.48 -0.36
C ALA A 367 7.06 -10.24 -1.86
N VAL A 368 6.42 -9.20 -2.39
CA VAL A 368 6.71 -8.70 -3.74
C VAL A 368 7.80 -7.65 -3.65
N ILE A 369 8.85 -7.81 -4.45
CA ILE A 369 9.95 -6.87 -4.59
C ILE A 369 9.87 -6.25 -5.98
N SER A 370 9.93 -4.92 -6.04
CA SER A 370 10.07 -4.20 -7.30
C SER A 370 11.28 -3.29 -7.27
N THR A 371 12.12 -3.36 -8.29
CA THR A 371 13.46 -2.75 -8.27
C THR A 371 13.57 -1.61 -9.25
N TYR A 372 14.37 -0.60 -8.93
CA TYR A 372 14.65 0.54 -9.79
C TYR A 372 16.01 1.15 -9.45
N GLY A 373 16.45 2.14 -10.24
CA GLY A 373 17.66 2.92 -9.92
C GLY A 373 18.93 2.08 -9.84
N ASP A 374 19.07 1.04 -10.67
CA ASP A 374 20.28 0.23 -10.71
C ASP A 374 21.49 1.05 -11.18
N SER A 375 22.64 0.84 -10.54
CA SER A 375 23.86 1.60 -10.81
C SER A 375 25.12 0.73 -10.75
N ALA A 376 26.20 1.22 -11.35
CA ALA A 376 27.53 0.60 -11.31
C ALA A 376 28.65 1.62 -11.09
N GLY A 377 29.85 1.12 -10.77
CA GLY A 377 31.03 1.95 -10.56
C GLY A 377 30.86 2.95 -9.42
N HIS A 378 30.25 2.52 -8.32
CA HIS A 378 29.89 3.37 -7.17
C HIS A 378 29.01 4.56 -7.56
N ASN A 379 27.89 4.28 -8.25
CA ASN A 379 26.92 5.26 -8.74
C ASN A 379 27.42 6.21 -9.84
N SER A 380 28.57 5.94 -10.47
CA SER A 380 29.06 6.73 -11.61
C SER A 380 28.36 6.39 -12.93
N GLN A 381 27.67 5.25 -12.99
CA GLN A 381 26.93 4.78 -14.15
C GLN A 381 25.51 4.39 -13.75
N THR A 382 24.53 5.16 -14.24
CA THR A 382 23.11 4.88 -14.06
C THR A 382 22.41 5.04 -15.43
N PRO A 383 21.71 4.02 -15.92
CA PRO A 383 21.53 2.73 -15.27
C PRO A 383 22.79 1.84 -15.41
N ALA A 384 22.88 0.73 -14.67
CA ALA A 384 24.05 -0.16 -14.75
C ALA A 384 24.19 -0.74 -16.19
N PRO A 385 25.42 -0.82 -16.75
CA PRO A 385 25.62 -1.30 -18.12
C PRO A 385 25.45 -2.83 -18.25
N THR A 386 25.60 -3.56 -17.15
CA THR A 386 25.40 -5.02 -17.09
C THR A 386 24.14 -5.33 -16.29
N ILE A 387 23.22 -6.07 -16.87
CA ILE A 387 22.02 -6.53 -16.17
C ILE A 387 22.41 -7.58 -15.11
N ARG A 388 21.87 -7.40 -13.90
CA ARG A 388 21.93 -8.37 -12.79
C ARG A 388 20.59 -9.05 -12.62
N ALA A 389 20.56 -10.07 -11.76
CA ALA A 389 19.37 -10.89 -11.57
C ALA A 389 18.19 -10.07 -11.02
N GLU A 390 18.50 -9.05 -10.21
CA GLU A 390 17.59 -8.18 -9.48
C GLU A 390 17.09 -7.01 -10.33
N TYR A 391 17.87 -6.55 -11.31
CA TYR A 391 17.68 -5.23 -11.90
C TYR A 391 16.44 -5.14 -12.78
N ARG A 392 15.68 -4.05 -12.58
CA ARG A 392 14.54 -3.61 -13.41
C ARG A 392 13.46 -4.71 -13.51
N LYS A 393 13.14 -5.33 -12.37
CA LYS A 393 12.16 -6.41 -12.25
C LYS A 393 11.15 -6.18 -11.15
N VAL A 394 10.03 -6.88 -11.30
CA VAL A 394 9.20 -7.35 -10.20
C VAL A 394 9.55 -8.82 -9.98
N TRP A 395 9.72 -9.23 -8.74
CA TRP A 395 10.03 -10.61 -8.34
C TRP A 395 9.44 -10.94 -6.97
N LEU A 396 9.28 -12.22 -6.66
CA LEU A 396 8.83 -12.71 -5.36
C LEU A 396 10.01 -13.13 -4.52
N LEU A 397 9.98 -12.79 -3.23
CA LEU A 397 10.95 -13.22 -2.23
C LEU A 397 10.24 -14.06 -1.16
N GLU A 398 10.70 -15.29 -0.97
CA GLU A 398 10.26 -16.16 0.11
C GLU A 398 10.88 -15.70 1.44
N LEU A 399 10.04 -15.47 2.45
CA LEU A 399 10.42 -14.89 3.75
C LEU A 399 10.97 -15.93 4.72
N THR A 400 11.90 -16.74 4.22
CA THR A 400 12.64 -17.76 4.96
C THR A 400 14.13 -17.63 4.59
N PRO A 401 15.07 -17.74 5.55
CA PRO A 401 16.51 -17.73 5.23
C PRO A 401 16.86 -18.75 4.15
N GLY A 402 17.57 -18.32 3.09
CA GLY A 402 17.90 -19.18 1.95
C GLY A 402 16.69 -19.60 1.10
N GLY A 403 15.54 -18.95 1.28
CA GLY A 403 14.33 -19.14 0.50
C GLY A 403 14.48 -18.73 -0.96
N ARG A 404 13.44 -18.99 -1.74
CA ARG A 404 13.43 -18.72 -3.18
C ARG A 404 13.27 -17.23 -3.48
N ALA A 405 13.99 -16.77 -4.50
CA ALA A 405 13.68 -15.56 -5.24
C ALA A 405 13.19 -15.95 -6.64
N LEU A 406 12.00 -15.50 -7.04
CA LEU A 406 11.33 -15.96 -8.26
C LEU A 406 11.01 -14.78 -9.19
N ASN A 407 11.40 -14.88 -10.46
CA ASN A 407 11.10 -13.86 -11.47
C ASN A 407 9.59 -13.71 -11.68
N VAL A 408 9.09 -12.48 -11.80
CA VAL A 408 7.69 -12.21 -12.18
C VAL A 408 7.62 -11.46 -13.51
N ALA A 409 8.27 -10.31 -13.62
CA ALA A 409 8.24 -9.48 -14.84
C ALA A 409 9.41 -8.50 -14.89
N HIS A 410 9.79 -8.08 -16.09
CA HIS A 410 10.58 -6.84 -16.24
C HIS A 410 9.66 -5.62 -16.14
N ILE A 411 10.11 -4.57 -15.45
CA ILE A 411 9.31 -3.35 -15.31
C ILE A 411 9.25 -2.54 -16.61
N ARG A 412 10.27 -2.64 -17.46
CA ARG A 412 10.36 -1.91 -18.76
C ARG A 412 10.18 -0.40 -18.61
N ALA A 413 10.63 0.16 -17.49
CA ALA A 413 10.62 1.58 -17.25
C ALA A 413 11.79 2.27 -17.97
N ASP A 414 11.52 3.42 -18.55
CA ASP A 414 12.50 4.28 -19.22
C ASP A 414 12.46 5.68 -18.61
N TRP A 415 13.46 5.99 -17.79
CA TRP A 415 13.53 7.26 -17.06
C TRP A 415 13.89 8.46 -17.95
N ASP A 416 14.44 8.24 -19.15
CA ASP A 416 14.76 9.32 -20.08
C ASP A 416 13.50 9.85 -20.79
N HIS A 417 12.39 9.12 -20.69
CA HIS A 417 11.12 9.41 -21.34
C HIS A 417 9.99 9.55 -20.30
N VAL A 418 10.17 10.51 -19.38
CA VAL A 418 9.17 10.87 -18.36
C VAL A 418 8.84 12.35 -18.42
N ASP A 419 7.57 12.67 -18.61
CA ASP A 419 7.03 14.01 -18.37
C ASP A 419 6.62 14.16 -16.90
N GLY A 420 7.21 15.11 -16.18
CA GLY A 420 6.86 15.42 -14.79
C GLY A 420 7.79 14.77 -13.76
N ASP A 421 7.22 14.32 -12.64
CA ASP A 421 7.99 13.79 -11.51
C ASP A 421 8.33 12.31 -11.70
N THR A 422 9.63 12.01 -11.78
CA THR A 422 10.17 10.67 -12.03
C THR A 422 9.90 9.69 -10.90
N TYR A 423 9.56 10.17 -9.70
CA TYR A 423 9.10 9.32 -8.58
C TYR A 423 7.90 8.46 -8.99
N PHE A 424 6.98 9.00 -9.79
CA PHE A 424 5.80 8.26 -10.23
C PHE A 424 6.08 7.19 -11.30
N LEU A 425 7.31 7.12 -11.84
CA LEU A 425 7.74 6.01 -12.68
C LEU A 425 8.30 4.84 -11.86
N GLU A 426 8.65 5.06 -10.58
CA GLU A 426 9.07 3.95 -9.73
C GLU A 426 7.96 2.89 -9.64
N PRO A 427 8.30 1.59 -9.78
CA PRO A 427 7.31 0.55 -10.01
C PRO A 427 6.37 0.32 -8.83
N GLN A 428 6.88 0.48 -7.61
CA GLN A 428 6.13 0.46 -6.34
C GLN A 428 5.11 -0.69 -6.25
N ALA A 429 5.51 -1.88 -6.70
CA ALA A 429 4.58 -2.98 -6.93
C ALA A 429 3.82 -3.37 -5.65
N SER A 430 2.53 -3.63 -5.78
CA SER A 430 1.63 -4.03 -4.69
C SER A 430 0.96 -5.37 -4.99
N ALA A 431 0.86 -6.23 -3.97
CA ALA A 431 0.26 -7.56 -4.06
C ALA A 431 -1.21 -7.55 -3.65
N SER A 432 -2.06 -8.31 -4.36
CA SER A 432 -3.36 -8.72 -3.82
C SER A 432 -3.18 -9.59 -2.57
N ARG A 433 -4.20 -9.64 -1.70
CA ARG A 433 -4.14 -10.41 -0.45
C ARG A 433 -3.77 -11.87 -0.68
N ASP A 434 -4.34 -12.49 -1.71
CA ASP A 434 -4.11 -13.90 -2.09
C ASP A 434 -2.90 -14.12 -3.02
N LEU A 435 -2.14 -13.06 -3.33
CA LEU A 435 -1.01 -13.05 -4.27
C LEU A 435 -1.36 -13.49 -5.71
N SER A 436 -2.65 -13.60 -6.05
CA SER A 436 -3.08 -13.91 -7.43
C SER A 436 -2.81 -12.76 -8.40
N ARG A 437 -2.61 -11.54 -7.89
CA ARG A 437 -2.36 -10.34 -8.68
C ARG A 437 -1.22 -9.51 -8.10
N ILE A 438 -0.38 -8.99 -8.99
CA ILE A 438 0.65 -8.01 -8.64
C ILE A 438 0.49 -6.81 -9.58
N ILE A 439 0.24 -5.63 -9.03
CA ILE A 439 0.14 -4.39 -9.79
C ILE A 439 1.44 -3.60 -9.68
N PHE A 440 1.93 -3.01 -10.77
CA PHE A 440 3.12 -2.16 -10.76
C PHE A 440 3.03 -1.05 -11.81
N ALA A 441 3.79 0.03 -11.62
CA ALA A 441 3.79 1.18 -12.51
C ALA A 441 4.93 1.09 -13.51
N THR A 442 4.67 1.52 -14.75
CA THR A 442 5.70 1.69 -15.77
C THR A 442 5.20 2.55 -16.92
N ASN A 443 6.11 3.20 -17.64
CA ASN A 443 5.84 3.82 -18.93
C ASN A 443 6.07 2.85 -20.11
N PHE A 444 6.56 1.64 -19.85
CA PHE A 444 6.75 0.58 -20.85
C PHE A 444 7.60 1.06 -22.05
N GLY A 445 8.80 1.55 -21.78
CA GLY A 445 9.75 2.01 -22.81
C GLY A 445 9.41 3.39 -23.37
N GLY A 446 8.90 4.30 -22.53
CA GLY A 446 8.69 5.71 -22.90
C GLY A 446 7.27 6.11 -23.29
N GLY A 447 6.26 5.28 -23.00
CA GLY A 447 4.85 5.65 -23.09
C GLY A 447 4.35 6.47 -21.90
N GLU A 448 3.04 6.46 -21.65
CA GLU A 448 2.48 7.11 -20.47
C GLU A 448 2.62 6.22 -19.22
N ILE A 449 2.75 6.84 -18.04
CA ILE A 449 2.81 6.13 -16.75
C ILE A 449 1.43 5.55 -16.43
N ASN A 450 1.35 4.22 -16.54
CA ASN A 450 0.15 3.44 -16.25
C ASN A 450 0.48 2.33 -15.24
N SER A 451 -0.56 1.72 -14.67
CA SER A 451 -0.44 0.47 -13.95
C SER A 451 -0.65 -0.72 -14.85
N TYR A 452 0.14 -1.75 -14.58
CA TYR A 452 0.06 -3.04 -15.21
C TYR A 452 -0.14 -4.09 -14.13
N VAL A 453 -0.91 -5.12 -14.44
CA VAL A 453 -1.20 -6.23 -13.53
C VAL A 453 -0.57 -7.49 -14.09
N ILE A 454 0.09 -8.25 -13.23
CA ILE A 454 0.44 -9.65 -13.47
C ILE A 454 -0.62 -10.51 -12.79
N GLY A 455 -1.16 -11.47 -13.53
CA GLY A 455 -1.96 -12.56 -12.95
C GLY A 455 -1.08 -13.77 -12.66
N LEU A 456 -1.21 -14.37 -11.47
CA LEU A 456 -0.49 -15.58 -11.08
C LEU A 456 -1.46 -16.72 -10.74
N PRO A 457 -1.17 -17.97 -11.11
CA PRO A 457 -1.94 -19.12 -10.66
C PRO A 457 -1.67 -19.36 -9.17
N SER A 458 -2.59 -20.05 -8.50
CA SER A 458 -2.49 -20.43 -7.09
C SER A 458 -1.25 -21.30 -6.81
N VAL A 459 -0.83 -22.08 -7.81
CA VAL A 459 0.39 -22.90 -7.76
C VAL A 459 1.43 -22.28 -8.70
N PHE A 460 2.22 -21.34 -8.17
CA PHE A 460 3.24 -20.60 -8.92
C PHE A 460 4.69 -21.01 -8.58
N ALA A 461 4.92 -21.66 -7.43
CA ALA A 461 6.25 -21.96 -6.89
C ALA A 461 6.48 -23.44 -6.59
#